data_AF-A0A1Q7RWZ6-F1
#
_entry.id   AF-A0A1Q7RWZ6-F1
#
_cell.length_a   1.000
_cell.length_b   1.000
_cell.length_c   1.000
_cell.angle_alpha   90.00
_cell.angle_beta   90.00
_cell.angle_gamma   90.00
#
_symmetry.space_group_name_H-M   'P 1'
#
loop_
_entity.id
_entity.type
_entity.pdbx_description
1 polymer ?
#
loop_
_entity_poly.entity_id
_entity_poly.type
_entity_poly.pdbx_seq_one_letter_code
_entity_poly.pdbx_strand_id
1 'polypeptide(L)'
;MARVRRVLPIAQAVAGVAAIAWLAVMANAQPEIQDVTLKLGGQSCDAYIVKVESALLRLRGVATVDIEARKGYVILGYDASKVSIPQILQTVANQKGKDWF
;
A
#
# COMPACT_ATOMS: atom_id res chain seq x y z
N MET A 1 -1.66 73.35 -12.60
CA MET A 1 -2.55 72.94 -11.48
C MET A 1 -2.17 71.53 -11.04
N ALA A 2 -2.08 71.34 -9.72
CA ALA A 2 -2.04 70.09 -8.94
C ALA A 2 -0.95 69.01 -9.22
N ARG A 3 0.13 69.15 -8.44
CA ARG A 3 1.07 68.11 -7.98
C ARG A 3 0.33 67.05 -7.15
N VAL A 4 0.41 65.77 -7.51
CA VAL A 4 0.27 64.67 -6.53
C VAL A 4 1.25 63.54 -6.88
N ARG A 5 2.37 63.52 -6.16
CA ARG A 5 3.33 62.42 -6.05
C ARG A 5 2.71 61.39 -5.11
N ARG A 6 2.25 60.25 -5.64
CA ARG A 6 1.81 59.11 -4.82
C ARG A 6 2.89 58.04 -4.82
N VAL A 7 3.74 58.10 -3.79
CA VAL A 7 4.56 57.00 -3.29
C VAL A 7 3.70 56.20 -2.30
N LEU A 8 3.48 54.90 -2.52
CA LEU A 8 3.18 53.89 -1.47
C LEU A 8 2.98 52.48 -2.09
N PRO A 9 3.23 51.38 -1.37
CA PRO A 9 4.44 51.02 -0.63
C PRO A 9 5.00 49.65 -1.07
N ILE A 10 6.28 49.45 -0.78
CA ILE A 10 6.97 48.14 -0.79
C ILE A 10 6.39 47.30 0.36
N ALA A 11 5.21 46.71 0.17
CA ALA A 11 4.62 45.84 1.17
C ALA A 11 3.61 44.93 0.49
N GLN A 12 4.05 43.80 -0.05
CA GLN A 12 3.36 42.49 -0.05
C GLN A 12 4.32 41.42 -0.62
N ALA A 13 5.47 41.23 0.03
CA ALA A 13 6.46 40.20 -0.35
C ALA A 13 6.56 39.04 0.66
N VAL A 14 5.59 38.88 1.59
CA VAL A 14 5.70 37.90 2.70
C VAL A 14 4.56 36.87 2.75
N ALA A 15 3.47 37.02 1.98
CA ALA A 15 2.32 36.09 2.03
C ALA A 15 2.42 34.89 1.08
N GLY A 16 3.43 34.86 0.19
CA GLY A 16 3.55 33.79 -0.82
C GLY A 16 4.24 32.53 -0.33
N VAL A 17 5.15 32.62 0.66
CA VAL A 17 6.10 31.53 0.98
C VAL A 17 5.56 30.55 2.03
N ALA A 18 4.63 30.99 2.89
CA ALA A 18 4.06 30.13 3.92
C ALA A 18 3.09 29.07 3.37
N ALA A 19 2.37 29.35 2.27
CA ALA A 19 1.45 28.39 1.66
C ALA A 19 2.19 27.26 0.91
N ILE A 20 3.38 27.54 0.37
CA ILE A 20 4.19 26.57 -0.39
C ILE A 20 4.87 25.57 0.55
N ALA A 21 5.23 25.99 1.77
CA ALA A 21 5.88 25.14 2.76
C ALA A 21 4.94 24.04 3.31
N TRP A 22 3.63 24.30 3.46
CA TRP A 22 2.67 23.30 3.93
C TRP A 22 2.33 22.23 2.88
N LEU A 23 2.43 22.56 1.58
CA LEU A 23 2.17 21.61 0.48
C LEU A 23 3.23 20.51 0.38
N ALA A 24 4.49 20.78 0.71
CA ALA A 24 5.57 19.79 0.62
C ALA A 24 5.50 18.71 1.70
N VAL A 25 4.92 19.01 2.88
CA VAL A 25 4.88 18.09 4.03
C VAL A 25 3.86 16.95 3.83
N MET A 26 2.84 17.14 3.00
CA MET A 26 1.78 16.13 2.78
C MET A 26 2.12 15.09 1.69
N ALA A 27 3.24 15.23 0.99
CA ALA A 27 3.57 14.44 -0.19
C ALA A 27 4.26 13.09 0.09
N ASN A 28 4.75 12.85 1.32
CA ASN A 28 5.65 11.72 1.61
C ASN A 28 4.95 10.44 2.11
N ALA A 29 3.63 10.34 2.02
CA ALA A 29 2.87 9.13 2.35
C ALA A 29 2.46 8.40 1.06
N GLN A 30 3.43 8.08 0.19
CA GLN A 30 3.18 7.15 -0.91
C GLN A 30 3.22 5.72 -0.32
N PRO A 31 2.13 4.94 -0.40
CA PRO A 31 2.19 3.55 0.02
C PRO A 31 3.16 2.80 -0.90
N GLU A 32 4.25 2.27 -0.34
CA GLU A 32 5.12 1.35 -1.08
C GLU A 32 4.35 0.03 -1.24
N ILE A 33 3.71 -0.17 -2.39
CA ILE A 33 3.11 -1.47 -2.69
C ILE A 33 4.20 -2.33 -3.32
N GLN A 34 4.57 -3.40 -2.64
CA GLN A 34 5.53 -4.39 -3.10
C GLN A 34 4.78 -5.64 -3.54
N ASP A 35 5.14 -6.17 -4.71
CA ASP A 35 4.62 -7.44 -5.20
C ASP A 35 5.53 -8.59 -4.77
N VAL A 36 4.94 -9.66 -4.25
CA VAL A 36 5.66 -10.90 -3.96
C VAL A 36 4.91 -12.10 -4.51
N THR A 37 5.66 -13.03 -5.10
CA THR A 37 5.14 -14.30 -5.60
C THR A 37 5.41 -15.40 -4.59
N LEU A 38 4.36 -16.09 -4.17
CA LEU A 38 4.40 -17.22 -3.25
C LEU A 38 4.02 -18.50 -4.00
N LYS A 39 4.77 -19.58 -3.74
CA LYS A 39 4.42 -20.91 -4.25
C LYS A 39 3.60 -21.66 -3.19
N LEU A 40 2.39 -22.05 -3.55
CA LEU A 40 1.55 -22.93 -2.72
C LEU A 40 2.04 -24.37 -2.86
N GLY A 41 2.45 -24.97 -1.75
CA GLY A 41 2.79 -26.40 -1.69
C GLY A 41 1.56 -27.24 -1.34
N GLY A 42 1.47 -28.45 -1.92
CA GLY A 42 0.42 -29.43 -1.65
C GLY A 42 -0.64 -29.55 -2.75
N GLN A 43 -1.64 -30.40 -2.52
CA GLN A 43 -2.74 -30.63 -3.45
C GLN A 43 -3.70 -29.43 -3.37
N SER A 44 -3.63 -28.55 -4.38
CA SER A 44 -4.43 -27.33 -4.45
C SER A 44 -5.84 -27.66 -4.94
N CYS A 45 -6.70 -28.13 -4.04
CA CYS A 45 -8.15 -28.19 -4.29
C CYS A 45 -8.71 -26.76 -4.35
N ASP A 46 -9.70 -26.49 -5.21
CA ASP A 46 -10.30 -25.16 -5.37
C ASP A 46 -10.77 -24.54 -4.04
N ALA A 47 -11.26 -25.37 -3.11
CA ALA A 47 -11.68 -24.94 -1.79
C ALA A 47 -10.52 -24.41 -0.91
N TYR A 48 -9.31 -24.93 -1.09
CA TYR A 48 -8.12 -24.44 -0.40
C TYR A 48 -7.68 -23.09 -0.95
N ILE A 49 -7.74 -22.91 -2.27
CA ILE A 49 -7.40 -21.65 -2.94
C ILE A 49 -8.29 -20.51 -2.42
N VAL A 50 -9.62 -20.72 -2.40
CA VAL A 50 -10.58 -19.72 -1.91
C VAL A 50 -10.31 -19.34 -0.45
N LYS A 51 -9.93 -20.31 0.40
CA LYS A 51 -9.58 -20.04 1.80
C LYS A 51 -8.31 -19.20 1.93
N VAL A 52 -7.27 -19.53 1.17
CA VAL A 52 -6.00 -18.79 1.17
C VAL A 52 -6.22 -17.37 0.67
N GLU A 53 -6.94 -17.19 -0.44
CA GLU A 53 -7.29 -15.87 -0.98
C GLU A 53 -8.03 -15.02 0.06
N SER A 54 -9.08 -15.58 0.65
CA SER A 54 -9.89 -14.90 1.66
C SER A 54 -9.09 -14.53 2.90
N ALA A 55 -8.15 -15.39 3.32
CA ALA A 55 -7.29 -15.12 4.47
C ALA A 55 -6.29 -13.98 4.18
N LEU A 56 -5.72 -13.95 2.98
CA LEU A 56 -4.80 -12.92 2.53
C LEU A 56 -5.47 -11.56 2.35
N LEU A 57 -6.67 -11.53 1.76
CA LEU A 57 -7.46 -10.30 1.61
C LEU A 57 -7.91 -9.71 2.96
N ARG A 58 -7.96 -10.52 4.02
CA ARG A 58 -8.26 -10.06 5.39
C ARG A 58 -7.06 -9.43 6.09
N LEU A 59 -5.84 -9.60 5.59
CA LEU A 59 -4.66 -8.98 6.18
C LEU A 59 -4.65 -7.48 5.90
N ARG A 60 -4.58 -6.68 6.97
CA ARG A 60 -4.36 -5.23 6.84
C ARG A 60 -2.99 -4.98 6.21
N GLY A 61 -2.99 -4.31 5.07
CA GLY A 61 -1.78 -4.03 4.30
C GLY A 61 -1.69 -4.81 2.99
N VAL A 62 -2.53 -5.81 2.75
CA VAL A 62 -2.63 -6.44 1.43
C VAL A 62 -3.53 -5.58 0.54
N ALA A 63 -3.03 -5.21 -0.62
CA ALA A 63 -3.73 -4.40 -1.61
C ALA A 63 -4.35 -5.25 -2.71
N THR A 64 -3.61 -6.26 -3.19
CA THR A 64 -4.04 -7.14 -4.28
C THR A 64 -3.62 -8.58 -4.01
N VAL A 65 -4.43 -9.52 -4.48
CA VAL A 65 -4.14 -10.95 -4.46
C VAL A 65 -4.59 -11.52 -5.80
N ASP A 66 -3.68 -12.17 -6.51
CA ASP A 66 -3.93 -12.90 -7.75
C ASP A 66 -3.44 -14.33 -7.56
N ILE A 67 -4.29 -15.32 -7.82
CA ILE A 67 -3.97 -16.73 -7.60
C ILE A 67 -4.02 -17.51 -8.91
N GLU A 68 -2.86 -18.00 -9.34
CA GLU A 68 -2.73 -18.95 -10.43
C GLU A 68 -2.90 -20.38 -9.91
N ALA A 69 -4.15 -20.77 -9.60
CA ALA A 69 -4.49 -22.10 -9.06
C ALA A 69 -3.93 -23.27 -9.90
N ARG A 70 -3.94 -23.13 -11.24
CA ARG A 70 -3.39 -24.15 -12.16
C ARG A 70 -1.89 -24.38 -12.03
N LYS A 71 -1.13 -23.36 -11.62
CA LYS A 71 0.33 -23.44 -11.48
C LYS A 71 0.78 -23.48 -10.01
N GLY A 72 -0.13 -23.24 -9.07
CA GLY A 72 0.17 -23.19 -7.64
C GLY A 72 0.95 -21.96 -7.21
N TYR A 73 0.80 -20.84 -7.94
CA TYR A 73 1.42 -19.56 -7.57
C TYR A 73 0.37 -18.57 -7.11
N VAL A 74 0.77 -17.70 -6.18
CA VAL A 74 -0.01 -16.57 -5.71
C VAL A 74 0.86 -15.34 -5.81
N ILE A 75 0.38 -14.31 -6.49
CA ILE A 75 1.00 -13.00 -6.60
C ILE A 75 0.23 -12.06 -5.69
N LEU A 76 0.92 -11.33 -4.83
CA LEU A 76 0.26 -10.43 -3.89
C LEU A 76 1.00 -9.12 -3.77
N GLY A 77 0.26 -8.03 -3.94
CA GLY A 77 0.70 -6.68 -3.69
C GLY A 77 0.39 -6.32 -2.25
N TYR A 78 1.43 -5.97 -1.48
CA TYR A 78 1.31 -5.62 -0.08
C TYR A 78 2.10 -4.36 0.27
N ASP A 79 1.61 -3.63 1.26
CA ASP A 79 2.28 -2.48 1.85
C ASP A 79 3.28 -2.95 2.91
N ALA A 80 4.57 -2.85 2.61
CA ALA A 80 5.63 -3.30 3.51
C ALA A 80 5.72 -2.49 4.80
N SER A 81 5.11 -1.30 4.86
CA SER A 81 4.97 -0.53 6.09
C SER A 81 3.86 -1.06 7.01
N LYS A 82 2.94 -1.90 6.50
CA LYS A 82 1.77 -2.41 7.26
C LYS A 82 1.80 -3.91 7.52
N VAL A 83 2.39 -4.69 6.61
CA VAL A 83 2.45 -6.15 6.72
C VAL A 83 3.79 -6.67 6.24
N SER A 84 4.33 -7.66 6.95
CA SER A 84 5.62 -8.27 6.66
C SER A 84 5.48 -9.63 5.96
N ILE A 85 6.49 -10.02 5.16
CA ILE A 85 6.54 -11.32 4.48
C ILE A 85 6.32 -12.51 5.45
N PRO A 86 6.93 -12.55 6.66
CA PRO A 86 6.68 -13.65 7.60
C PRO A 86 5.21 -13.77 8.04
N GLN A 87 4.51 -12.64 8.23
CA GLN A 87 3.08 -12.65 8.59
C GLN A 87 2.21 -13.18 7.46
N ILE A 88 2.53 -12.80 6.22
CA ILE A 88 1.85 -13.31 5.02
C ILE A 88 2.04 -14.83 4.93
N LEU A 89 3.28 -15.30 5.03
CA LEU A 89 3.61 -16.73 5.02
C LEU A 89 2.91 -17.50 6.14
N GLN A 90 2.90 -16.95 7.35
CA GLN A 90 2.21 -17.54 8.50
C GLN A 90 0.70 -17.63 8.27
N THR A 91 0.10 -16.61 7.65
CA THR A 91 -1.33 -16.60 7.33
C THR A 91 -1.68 -17.71 6.34
N VAL A 92 -0.86 -17.91 5.31
CA VAL A 92 -1.00 -19.04 4.36
C VAL A 92 -0.77 -20.36 5.07
N ALA A 93 0.26 -20.46 5.93
CA ALA A 93 0.57 -21.66 6.71
C ALA A 93 -0.56 -22.04 7.68
N ASN A 94 -1.30 -21.06 8.23
CA ASN A 94 -2.44 -21.31 9.11
C ASN A 94 -3.67 -21.83 8.37
N GLN A 95 -3.75 -21.64 7.04
CA GLN A 95 -4.78 -22.29 6.23
C GLN A 95 -4.48 -23.77 6.00
N LYS A 96 -3.32 -24.25 6.47
CA LYS A 96 -2.97 -25.65 6.39
C LYS A 96 -3.88 -26.48 7.30
N GLY A 97 -4.90 -27.09 6.70
CA GLY A 97 -5.85 -27.93 7.42
C GLY A 97 -5.16 -29.09 8.15
N LYS A 98 -5.79 -29.55 9.22
CA LYS A 98 -5.41 -30.67 10.11
C LYS A 98 -5.14 -32.03 9.43
N ASP A 99 -5.38 -32.15 8.13
CA ASP A 99 -5.32 -33.40 7.36
C ASP A 99 -3.97 -33.55 6.60
N TRP A 100 -2.88 -33.02 7.19
CA TRP A 100 -1.56 -32.88 6.56
C TRP A 100 -0.48 -33.80 7.15
N PHE A 101 -0.88 -34.92 7.74
CA PHE A 101 0.01 -36.02 8.17
C PHE A 101 0.28 -37.00 7.05
#